data_AF-A0A094JLV7-F1
#
_entry.id   AF-A0A094JLV7-F1
#
_cell.length_a   1.000
_cell.length_b   1.000
_cell.length_c   1.000
_cell.angle_alpha   90.00
_cell.angle_beta   90.00
_cell.angle_gamma   90.00
#
_symmetry.space_group_name_H-M   'P 1'
#
loop_
_entity.id
_entity.type
_entity.pdbx_description
1 polymer ?
#
loop_
_entity_poly.entity_id
_entity_poly.type
_entity_poly.pdbx_seq_one_letter_code
_entity_poly.pdbx_strand_id
1 'polypeptide(L)'
;MQHCNQPIFSNDKFCGHCGDSVANDSLKVKGIEQVSPEVMQQLRSVYPNARVVSGKVVSTYYYKRKFVNNNNNLIYGYWWIELQDENGNIEATSIEAEDEFFNSIQKGDVLTVLYPTSFTLAYRIADSDARKVVKHNNTAPCVINHLPTQQRSIRGRELDPPARKTASIWFWLWVTISSVAYFWLNLGPVEYAIGAGAIAALICYLIERKRNQTKYEAGQHRFTVLKQSMQQLLSISREDLGYHLQQRPNQASDVICFSCNSRIPQAVNYCVSCGVDQQAQRDNLSSIVEQETELMREYGLKYKEAYIHKNVMSADQHGTVAIRCFMAKVLSKEVESDVSDVSITTTSTTTTDHYYGSRYSHSTSSTSTRTDRNRDTGISGEVEMLSEDGSRITWQFSEEVLGDLDVGDWVYFSYSDVNIGDTKQYNRECGINITKNREYSPRTFAGFGGFTGQGLWWVLAIFFAAWTYSDFRAPLFPLLDLTYNSVTAHLYQQRWFVKCLPLLIFGVFNLYLMLHSYIYSRRNHQRQQQVLAAMHDKVAAVRTNLKAIQAKINAWG
;
A
#
# COMPACT_ATOMS: atom_id res chain seq x y z
N MET A 1 25.82 -31.17 0.87
CA MET A 1 26.28 -32.42 1.53
C MET A 1 25.11 -33.40 1.56
N GLN A 2 25.39 -34.69 1.45
CA GLN A 2 24.39 -35.75 1.52
C GLN A 2 24.75 -36.70 2.67
N HIS A 3 23.76 -37.11 3.47
CA HIS A 3 23.90 -38.19 4.45
C HIS A 3 22.85 -39.24 4.13
N CYS A 4 23.26 -40.51 4.07
CA CYS A 4 22.40 -41.60 3.61
C CYS A 4 21.67 -41.28 2.28
N ASN A 5 22.38 -40.68 1.31
CA ASN A 5 21.87 -40.26 0.00
C ASN A 5 20.72 -39.22 0.02
N GLN A 6 20.50 -38.51 1.13
CA GLN A 6 19.57 -37.38 1.19
C GLN A 6 20.29 -36.06 1.46
N PRO A 7 19.81 -34.94 0.87
CA PRO A 7 20.30 -33.62 1.24
C PRO A 7 19.94 -33.32 2.69
N ILE A 8 20.93 -32.81 3.44
CA ILE A 8 20.72 -32.29 4.80
C ILE A 8 20.48 -30.79 4.71
N PHE A 9 19.48 -30.30 5.43
CA PHE A 9 19.21 -28.87 5.58
C PHE A 9 19.74 -28.34 6.91
N SER A 10 20.03 -27.04 6.98
CA SER A 10 20.64 -26.42 8.17
C SER A 10 19.80 -26.53 9.46
N ASN A 11 18.49 -26.73 9.32
CA ASN A 11 17.56 -26.91 10.43
C ASN A 11 17.38 -28.38 10.87
N ASP A 12 17.91 -29.35 10.11
CA ASP A 12 17.74 -30.77 10.42
C ASP A 12 18.67 -31.15 11.58
N LYS A 13 18.13 -31.67 12.69
CA LYS A 13 18.94 -32.14 13.83
C LYS A 13 19.32 -33.61 13.70
N PHE A 14 18.51 -34.37 12.98
CA PHE A 14 18.64 -35.81 12.81
C PHE A 14 18.45 -36.19 11.34
N CYS A 15 19.09 -37.28 10.92
CA CYS A 15 18.92 -37.82 9.58
C CYS A 15 17.57 -38.56 9.45
N GLY A 16 16.78 -38.21 8.44
CA GLY A 16 15.47 -38.83 8.20
C GLY A 16 15.50 -40.34 7.86
N HIS A 17 16.66 -40.91 7.49
CA HIS A 17 16.76 -42.33 7.14
C HIS A 17 17.32 -43.22 8.25
N CYS A 18 18.34 -42.77 8.98
CA CYS A 18 19.00 -43.58 10.01
C CYS A 18 18.76 -43.07 11.44
N GLY A 19 18.20 -41.86 11.63
CA GLY A 19 17.96 -41.27 12.94
C GLY A 19 19.19 -40.71 13.64
N ASP A 20 20.38 -40.81 13.04
CA ASP A 20 21.62 -40.28 13.62
C ASP A 20 21.59 -38.75 13.71
N SER A 21 22.21 -38.19 14.76
CA SER A 21 22.35 -36.75 14.90
C SER A 21 23.29 -36.20 13.82
N VAL A 22 22.88 -35.08 13.22
CA VAL A 22 23.65 -34.44 12.16
C VAL A 22 24.35 -33.22 12.74
N ALA A 23 25.69 -33.17 12.58
CA ALA A 23 26.47 -32.02 12.99
C ALA A 23 26.28 -30.87 11.97
N ASN A 24 25.51 -29.85 12.33
CA ASN A 24 25.13 -28.75 11.43
C ASN A 24 26.20 -27.66 11.25
N ASP A 25 27.36 -27.78 11.89
CA ASP A 25 28.36 -26.72 11.95
C ASP A 25 28.92 -26.30 10.58
N SER A 26 28.80 -27.14 9.55
CA SER A 26 29.27 -26.88 8.18
C SER A 26 28.23 -26.26 7.23
N LEU A 27 26.95 -26.17 7.61
CA LEU A 27 25.86 -25.67 6.75
C LEU A 27 25.51 -24.22 7.10
N LYS A 28 26.49 -23.32 6.95
CA LYS A 28 26.26 -21.88 7.13
C LYS A 28 26.07 -21.21 5.78
N VAL A 29 24.96 -20.47 5.68
CA VAL A 29 24.76 -19.49 4.61
C VAL A 29 25.90 -18.48 4.62
N LYS A 30 26.27 -17.99 3.43
CA LYS A 30 27.38 -17.06 3.25
C LYS A 30 26.85 -15.73 2.75
N GLY A 31 27.38 -14.65 3.31
CA GLY A 31 27.20 -13.31 2.74
C GLY A 31 28.05 -13.14 1.49
N ILE A 32 27.68 -12.18 0.63
CA ILE A 32 28.43 -11.88 -0.60
C ILE A 32 29.88 -11.50 -0.34
N GLU A 33 30.18 -10.83 0.77
CA GLU A 33 31.56 -10.46 1.11
C GLU A 33 32.46 -11.70 1.33
N GLN A 34 31.87 -12.83 1.72
CA GLN A 34 32.60 -14.09 1.90
C GLN A 34 32.77 -14.86 0.59
N VAL A 35 31.82 -14.74 -0.34
CA VAL A 35 31.85 -15.43 -1.64
C VAL A 35 32.73 -14.68 -2.64
N SER A 36 32.64 -13.35 -2.68
CA SER A 36 33.38 -12.51 -3.61
C SER A 36 33.87 -11.22 -2.93
N PRO A 37 34.95 -11.30 -2.14
CA PRO A 37 35.49 -10.13 -1.43
C PRO A 37 36.03 -9.06 -2.38
N GLU A 38 36.47 -9.46 -3.58
CA GLU A 38 37.04 -8.57 -4.60
C GLU A 38 36.05 -7.50 -5.06
N VAL A 39 34.76 -7.87 -5.21
CA VAL A 39 33.70 -6.94 -5.63
C VAL A 39 33.58 -5.78 -4.65
N MET A 40 33.60 -6.08 -3.34
CA MET A 40 33.50 -5.05 -2.31
C MET A 40 34.77 -4.23 -2.18
N GLN A 41 35.96 -4.81 -2.42
CA GLN A 41 37.21 -4.05 -2.45
C GLN A 41 37.21 -3.03 -3.61
N GLN A 42 36.78 -3.45 -4.80
CA GLN A 42 36.66 -2.57 -5.97
C GLN A 42 35.64 -1.46 -5.71
N LEU A 43 34.47 -1.80 -5.14
CA LEU A 43 33.44 -0.81 -4.86
C LEU A 43 33.88 0.18 -3.78
N ARG A 44 34.51 -0.29 -2.69
CA ARG A 44 34.99 0.56 -1.59
C ARG A 44 36.13 1.49 -2.00
N SER A 45 36.87 1.18 -3.08
CA SER A 45 37.88 2.09 -3.64
C SER A 45 37.28 3.42 -4.14
N VAL A 46 36.01 3.40 -4.57
CA VAL A 46 35.30 4.58 -5.08
C VAL A 46 34.20 5.07 -4.12
N TYR A 47 33.62 4.15 -3.36
CA TYR A 47 32.56 4.38 -2.39
C TYR A 47 33.01 3.86 -1.01
N PRO A 48 33.75 4.64 -0.22
CA PRO A 48 34.39 4.16 1.01
C PRO A 48 33.43 3.53 2.03
N ASN A 49 32.18 4.00 2.06
CA ASN A 49 31.15 3.54 2.99
C ASN A 49 30.18 2.52 2.35
N ALA A 50 30.58 1.91 1.22
CA ALA A 50 29.72 0.93 0.56
C ALA A 50 29.54 -0.31 1.43
N ARG A 51 28.27 -0.70 1.61
CA ARG A 51 27.88 -1.92 2.32
C ARG A 51 26.98 -2.78 1.45
N VAL A 52 27.07 -4.09 1.62
CA VAL A 52 26.19 -5.06 0.99
C VAL A 52 25.59 -5.96 2.07
N VAL A 53 24.33 -6.31 1.91
CA VAL A 53 23.63 -7.26 2.78
C VAL A 53 22.96 -8.28 1.89
N SER A 54 23.22 -9.56 2.14
CA SER A 54 22.55 -10.68 1.48
C SER A 54 21.68 -11.39 2.50
N GLY A 55 20.45 -11.69 2.14
CA GLY A 55 19.51 -12.25 3.11
C GLY A 55 18.29 -12.87 2.47
N LYS A 56 17.59 -13.68 3.26
CA LYS A 56 16.28 -14.23 2.92
C LYS A 56 15.19 -13.23 3.32
N VAL A 57 14.22 -13.00 2.44
CA VAL A 57 13.05 -12.16 2.74
C VAL A 57 12.17 -12.87 3.78
N VAL A 58 12.02 -12.24 4.93
CA VAL A 58 11.18 -12.73 6.03
C VAL A 58 9.77 -12.18 5.94
N SER A 59 9.66 -10.89 5.61
CA SER A 59 8.38 -10.20 5.48
C SER A 59 8.46 -9.10 4.44
N THR A 60 7.33 -8.85 3.77
CA THR A 60 7.15 -7.67 2.92
C THR A 60 5.93 -6.86 3.37
N TYR A 61 6.00 -5.55 3.17
CA TYR A 61 4.89 -4.62 3.44
C TYR A 61 4.93 -3.44 2.47
N TYR A 62 3.90 -3.29 1.64
CA TYR A 62 3.78 -2.16 0.73
C TYR A 62 3.24 -0.92 1.45
N TYR A 63 3.81 0.24 1.14
CA TYR A 63 3.37 1.52 1.70
C TYR A 63 3.64 2.69 0.75
N LYS A 64 2.93 3.80 0.97
CA LYS A 64 3.05 5.01 0.16
C LYS A 64 3.71 6.17 0.92
N ARG A 65 4.46 7.00 0.19
CA ARG A 65 4.94 8.30 0.67
C ARG A 65 4.36 9.43 -0.17
N LYS A 66 3.96 10.51 0.50
CA LYS A 66 3.27 11.66 -0.10
C LYS A 66 4.10 12.94 0.06
N PHE A 67 4.16 13.72 -1.01
CA PHE A 67 4.65 15.09 -1.03
C PHE A 67 3.57 16.00 -1.61
N VAL A 68 3.15 17.01 -0.84
CA VAL A 68 2.16 18.01 -1.28
C VAL A 68 2.75 19.41 -1.16
N ASN A 69 2.68 20.19 -2.23
CA ASN A 69 2.83 21.64 -2.22
C ASN A 69 1.71 22.29 -3.07
N ASN A 70 1.73 23.61 -3.23
CA ASN A 70 0.70 24.36 -3.97
C ASN A 70 0.45 23.90 -5.42
N ASN A 71 1.45 23.29 -6.05
CA ASN A 71 1.42 22.87 -7.44
C ASN A 71 1.60 21.34 -7.59
N ASN A 72 2.07 20.65 -6.57
CA ASN A 72 2.47 19.26 -6.67
C ASN A 72 1.73 18.41 -5.65
N ASN A 73 1.11 17.33 -6.11
CA ASN A 73 0.62 16.23 -5.27
C ASN A 73 1.26 14.94 -5.78
N LEU A 74 2.33 14.50 -5.12
CA LEU A 74 3.14 13.36 -5.56
C LEU A 74 3.04 12.23 -4.55
N ILE A 75 2.63 11.06 -5.00
CA ILE A 75 2.58 9.83 -4.21
C ILE A 75 3.52 8.82 -4.85
N TYR A 76 4.40 8.21 -4.05
CA TYR A 76 5.38 7.20 -4.47
C TYR A 76 5.20 5.91 -3.64
N GLY A 77 5.31 4.76 -4.30
CA GLY A 77 5.10 3.44 -3.71
C GLY A 77 6.42 2.77 -3.34
N TYR A 78 6.47 2.13 -2.18
CA TYR A 78 7.65 1.44 -1.69
C TYR A 78 7.29 0.11 -1.02
N TRP A 79 8.14 -0.90 -1.20
CA TRP A 79 8.13 -2.11 -0.39
C TRP A 79 9.07 -1.93 0.81
N TRP A 80 8.54 -2.10 2.01
CA TRP A 80 9.30 -2.34 3.21
C TRP A 80 9.61 -3.82 3.31
N ILE A 81 10.89 -4.17 3.31
CA ILE A 81 11.34 -5.56 3.40
C ILE A 81 12.16 -5.78 4.66
N GLU A 82 12.02 -6.96 5.25
CA GLU A 82 12.88 -7.45 6.34
C GLU A 82 13.68 -8.65 5.84
N LEU A 83 15.01 -8.50 5.83
CA LEU A 83 15.96 -9.50 5.36
C LEU A 83 16.68 -10.13 6.53
N GLN A 84 16.69 -11.46 6.58
CA GLN A 84 17.50 -12.21 7.52
C GLN A 84 18.88 -12.50 6.90
N ASP A 85 19.92 -11.94 7.51
CA ASP A 85 21.32 -12.12 7.09
C ASP A 85 21.86 -13.53 7.44
N GLU A 86 23.13 -13.79 7.10
CA GLU A 86 23.78 -15.07 7.41
C GLU A 86 23.89 -15.40 8.90
N ASN A 87 23.83 -14.39 9.77
CA ASN A 87 23.97 -14.52 11.23
C ASN A 87 22.61 -14.58 11.93
N GLY A 88 21.51 -14.47 11.18
CA GLY A 88 20.15 -14.41 11.70
C GLY A 88 19.68 -13.02 12.13
N ASN A 89 20.47 -11.97 11.90
CA ASN A 89 20.05 -10.59 12.16
C ASN A 89 19.08 -10.12 11.08
N ILE A 90 18.16 -9.25 11.47
CA ILE A 90 17.15 -8.69 10.58
C ILE A 90 17.58 -7.29 10.14
N GLU A 91 17.91 -7.13 8.86
CA GLU A 91 18.09 -5.84 8.21
C GLU A 91 16.77 -5.43 7.55
N ALA A 92 16.22 -4.28 7.96
CA ALA A 92 15.01 -3.75 7.36
C ALA A 92 15.36 -2.61 6.39
N THR A 93 14.68 -2.52 5.24
CA THR A 93 14.91 -1.42 4.29
C THR A 93 13.69 -1.16 3.42
N SER A 94 13.58 0.08 2.92
CA SER A 94 12.67 0.40 1.84
C SER A 94 13.31 0.12 0.49
N ILE A 95 12.49 -0.28 -0.48
CA ILE A 95 12.84 -0.39 -1.89
C ILE A 95 11.68 0.18 -2.72
N GLU A 96 11.99 0.75 -3.88
CA GLU A 96 10.99 1.24 -4.83
C GLU A 96 10.04 0.11 -5.27
N ALA A 97 8.73 0.37 -5.36
CA ALA A 97 7.73 -0.64 -5.71
C ALA A 97 7.25 -0.59 -7.17
N GLU A 98 7.76 0.35 -7.95
CA GLU A 98 7.20 0.73 -9.26
C GLU A 98 7.86 0.02 -10.45
N ASP A 99 8.87 -0.80 -10.18
CA ASP A 99 9.53 -1.62 -11.20
C ASP A 99 8.93 -3.03 -11.18
N GLU A 100 8.66 -3.58 -12.37
CA GLU A 100 8.16 -4.95 -12.55
C GLU A 100 9.03 -6.02 -11.87
N PHE A 101 10.31 -5.73 -11.62
CA PHE A 101 11.18 -6.55 -10.80
C PHE A 101 10.54 -6.92 -9.44
N PHE A 102 9.83 -5.99 -8.81
CA PHE A 102 9.29 -6.13 -7.45
C PHE A 102 7.95 -6.83 -7.37
N ASN A 103 7.23 -6.91 -8.48
CA ASN A 103 5.98 -7.65 -8.60
C ASN A 103 6.13 -9.15 -8.25
N SER A 104 7.36 -9.66 -8.33
CA SER A 104 7.70 -11.07 -8.11
C SER A 104 8.35 -11.38 -6.76
N ILE A 105 8.65 -10.38 -5.91
CA ILE A 105 9.36 -10.65 -4.64
C ILE A 105 8.41 -11.27 -3.64
N GLN A 106 8.79 -12.45 -3.15
CA GLN A 106 8.02 -13.23 -2.20
C GLN A 106 8.83 -13.51 -0.93
N LYS A 107 8.11 -13.82 0.14
CA LYS A 107 8.71 -14.35 1.37
C LYS A 107 9.47 -15.64 1.05
N GLY A 108 10.72 -15.68 1.48
CA GLY A 108 11.63 -16.77 1.21
C GLY A 108 12.56 -16.57 0.02
N ASP A 109 12.35 -15.53 -0.79
CA ASP A 109 13.30 -15.13 -1.82
C ASP A 109 14.62 -14.68 -1.19
N VAL A 110 15.69 -14.83 -1.95
CA VAL A 110 17.04 -14.45 -1.53
C VAL A 110 17.41 -13.16 -2.25
N LEU A 111 17.55 -12.09 -1.47
CA LEU A 111 17.91 -10.78 -2.01
C LEU A 111 19.32 -10.41 -1.59
N THR A 112 19.95 -9.64 -2.45
CA THR A 112 21.15 -8.87 -2.13
C THR A 112 20.86 -7.40 -2.31
N VAL A 113 21.13 -6.66 -1.25
CA VAL A 113 20.88 -5.23 -1.17
C VAL A 113 22.20 -4.51 -1.06
N LEU A 114 22.48 -3.66 -2.05
CA LEU A 114 23.71 -2.90 -2.12
C LEU A 114 23.45 -1.43 -1.82
N TYR A 115 24.24 -0.88 -0.90
CA TYR A 115 24.23 0.53 -0.54
C TYR A 115 25.60 1.14 -0.90
N PRO A 116 25.76 1.70 -2.11
CA PRO A 116 26.97 2.44 -2.45
C PRO A 116 27.13 3.69 -1.57
N THR A 117 26.01 4.31 -1.22
CA THR A 117 25.91 5.45 -0.30
C THR A 117 24.64 5.34 0.54
N SER A 118 24.60 6.02 1.69
CA SER A 118 23.42 6.09 2.55
C SER A 118 22.33 6.97 1.91
N PHE A 119 21.31 6.35 1.31
CA PHE A 119 20.13 7.05 0.80
C PHE A 119 18.99 7.00 1.81
N THR A 120 18.31 8.12 1.97
CA THR A 120 17.15 8.26 2.86
C THR A 120 15.99 8.92 2.14
N LEU A 121 14.80 8.36 2.30
CA LEU A 121 13.56 8.88 1.75
C LEU A 121 13.09 10.11 2.55
N ALA A 122 12.97 11.25 1.89
CA ALA A 122 12.62 12.52 2.53
C ALA A 122 11.10 12.74 2.66
N TYR A 123 10.28 12.13 1.79
CA TYR A 123 8.84 12.34 1.78
C TYR A 123 8.13 11.66 2.96
N ARG A 124 7.01 12.23 3.39
CA ARG A 124 6.25 11.74 4.55
C ARG A 124 5.49 10.47 4.20
N ILE A 125 5.38 9.54 5.14
CA ILE A 125 4.54 8.36 5.01
C ILE A 125 3.06 8.79 4.97
N ALA A 126 2.35 8.35 3.93
CA ALA A 126 0.96 8.73 3.67
C ALA A 126 0.02 8.14 4.73
N ASP A 127 0.10 6.82 4.93
CA ASP A 127 -0.84 6.08 5.76
C ASP A 127 -0.40 6.01 7.23
N SER A 128 -1.37 6.07 8.15
CA SER A 128 -1.10 5.98 9.59
C SER A 128 -0.61 4.60 10.02
N ASP A 129 -1.13 3.54 9.40
CA ASP A 129 -0.74 2.16 9.74
C ASP A 129 0.66 1.84 9.27
N ALA A 130 1.06 2.35 8.10
CA ALA A 130 2.42 2.23 7.61
C ALA A 130 3.46 2.85 8.56
N ARG A 131 3.11 3.91 9.31
CA ARG A 131 4.01 4.52 10.31
C ARG A 131 4.29 3.62 11.52
N LYS A 132 3.43 2.63 11.79
CA LYS A 132 3.64 1.64 12.85
C LYS A 132 4.63 0.55 12.42
N VAL A 133 4.80 0.37 11.11
CA VAL A 133 5.60 -0.71 10.51
C VAL A 133 6.97 -0.22 10.07
N VAL A 134 6.99 0.90 9.35
CA VAL A 134 8.21 1.46 8.74
C VAL A 134 9.01 2.19 9.83
N LYS A 135 10.12 1.57 10.25
CA LYS A 135 10.92 2.03 11.40
C LYS A 135 11.87 3.18 11.05
N HIS A 136 12.30 3.28 9.79
CA HIS A 136 13.25 4.30 9.35
C HIS A 136 13.12 4.62 7.86
N ASN A 137 13.82 5.66 7.42
CA ASN A 137 13.75 6.17 6.05
C ASN A 137 14.84 5.62 5.11
N ASN A 138 15.69 4.70 5.57
CA ASN A 138 16.73 4.12 4.71
C ASN A 138 16.10 3.40 3.52
N THR A 139 16.66 3.66 2.34
CA THR A 139 16.28 2.99 1.10
C THR A 139 17.50 2.38 0.44
N ALA A 140 17.31 1.23 -0.17
CA ALA A 140 18.34 0.57 -0.94
C ALA A 140 18.25 0.96 -2.40
N PRO A 141 19.29 1.59 -2.96
CA PRO A 141 19.27 2.03 -4.35
C PRO A 141 19.58 0.88 -5.33
N CYS A 142 20.18 -0.21 -4.89
CA CYS A 142 20.52 -1.36 -5.73
C CYS A 142 20.03 -2.64 -5.05
N VAL A 143 19.24 -3.44 -5.77
CA VAL A 143 18.72 -4.71 -5.27
C VAL A 143 18.88 -5.77 -6.34
N ILE A 144 19.31 -6.96 -5.93
CA ILE A 144 19.48 -8.14 -6.78
C ILE A 144 18.62 -9.25 -6.20
N ASN A 145 17.78 -9.87 -7.03
CA ASN A 145 16.99 -11.05 -6.66
C ASN A 145 17.64 -12.30 -7.24
N HIS A 146 17.98 -13.23 -6.35
CA HIS A 146 18.64 -14.50 -6.65
C HIS A 146 17.60 -15.60 -6.88
N LEU A 147 16.97 -15.61 -8.05
CA LEU A 147 16.03 -16.66 -8.44
C LEU A 147 16.78 -17.95 -8.82
N PRO A 148 16.10 -19.11 -8.85
CA PRO A 148 16.73 -20.39 -9.17
C PRO A 148 17.36 -20.47 -10.56
N THR A 149 16.80 -19.76 -11.55
CA THR A 149 17.22 -19.87 -12.96
C THR A 149 17.82 -18.59 -13.53
N GLN A 150 17.45 -17.42 -13.03
CA GLN A 150 17.91 -16.15 -13.56
C GLN A 150 17.96 -15.07 -12.48
N GLN A 151 19.09 -14.37 -12.38
CA GLN A 151 19.19 -13.22 -11.48
C GLN A 151 18.66 -11.97 -12.16
N ARG A 152 17.95 -11.16 -11.39
CA ARG A 152 17.46 -9.85 -11.83
C ARG A 152 18.01 -8.79 -10.89
N SER A 153 18.19 -7.57 -11.40
CA SER A 153 18.61 -6.44 -10.57
C SER A 153 17.87 -5.18 -10.94
N ILE A 154 17.59 -4.36 -9.94
CA ILE A 154 17.24 -2.96 -10.15
C ILE A 154 18.36 -2.04 -9.68
N ARG A 155 18.39 -0.85 -10.28
CA ARG A 155 19.15 0.28 -9.80
C ARG A 155 18.29 1.55 -9.84
N GLY A 156 18.26 2.27 -8.73
CA GLY A 156 17.63 3.58 -8.62
C GLY A 156 18.29 4.61 -9.54
N ARG A 157 17.47 5.53 -10.06
CA ARG A 157 17.89 6.58 -10.99
C ARG A 157 18.83 7.61 -10.33
N GLU A 158 18.86 7.67 -9.01
CA GLU A 158 19.73 8.56 -8.24
C GLU A 158 21.22 8.24 -8.43
N LEU A 159 21.53 7.03 -8.88
CA LEU A 159 22.88 6.57 -9.17
C LEU A 159 23.31 6.83 -10.62
N ASP A 160 22.45 7.41 -11.45
CA ASP A 160 22.79 7.75 -12.83
C ASP A 160 23.91 8.79 -12.92
N PRO A 161 24.73 8.75 -13.99
CA PRO A 161 25.88 9.63 -14.08
C PRO A 161 25.41 11.09 -14.16
N PRO A 162 26.11 12.01 -13.48
CA PRO A 162 25.74 13.42 -13.51
C PRO A 162 25.80 13.95 -14.96
N ALA A 163 24.79 14.73 -15.35
CA ALA A 163 24.82 15.40 -16.64
C ALA A 163 26.00 16.38 -16.74
N ARG A 164 26.59 16.49 -17.94
CA ARG A 164 27.70 17.41 -18.19
C ARG A 164 27.21 18.86 -18.07
N LYS A 165 27.60 19.56 -17.01
CA LYS A 165 27.27 20.97 -16.82
C LYS A 165 28.14 21.85 -17.72
N THR A 166 27.52 22.79 -18.41
CA THR A 166 28.23 23.83 -19.18
C THR A 166 28.78 24.89 -18.21
N ALA A 167 30.02 25.31 -18.42
CA ALA A 167 30.70 26.31 -17.59
C ALA A 167 30.37 27.74 -18.06
N SER A 168 29.09 28.08 -18.24
CA SER A 168 28.72 29.36 -18.86
C SER A 168 28.37 30.47 -17.87
N ILE A 169 28.04 30.14 -16.62
CA ILE A 169 27.43 31.10 -15.67
C ILE A 169 28.39 32.24 -15.31
N TRP A 170 29.66 31.93 -15.01
CA TRP A 170 30.64 32.96 -14.63
C TRP A 170 31.08 33.83 -15.80
N PHE A 171 31.10 33.28 -17.02
CA PHE A 171 31.35 34.04 -18.23
C PHE A 171 30.24 35.07 -18.46
N TRP A 172 28.97 34.65 -18.38
CA TRP A 172 27.83 35.56 -18.53
C TRP A 172 27.71 36.57 -17.40
N LEU A 173 27.97 36.17 -16.16
CA LEU A 173 27.96 37.07 -15.00
C LEU A 173 29.04 38.16 -15.11
N TRP A 174 30.18 37.85 -15.72
CA TRP A 174 31.21 38.85 -15.96
C TRP A 174 30.87 39.78 -17.14
N VAL A 175 30.32 39.25 -18.24
CA VAL A 175 29.81 40.06 -19.36
C VAL A 175 28.76 41.05 -18.87
N THR A 176 27.86 40.64 -17.99
CA THR A 176 26.85 41.55 -17.41
C THR A 176 27.45 42.59 -16.47
N ILE A 177 28.38 42.23 -15.57
CA ILE A 177 29.06 43.20 -14.69
C ILE A 177 29.83 44.25 -15.49
N SER A 178 30.57 43.84 -16.53
CA SER A 178 31.31 44.76 -17.41
C SER A 178 30.37 45.66 -18.22
N SER A 179 29.24 45.13 -18.66
CA SER A 179 28.22 45.92 -19.37
C SER A 179 27.55 46.95 -18.44
N VAL A 180 27.26 46.59 -17.19
CA VAL A 180 26.72 47.52 -16.17
C VAL A 180 27.75 48.58 -15.81
N ALA A 181 29.02 48.22 -15.62
CA ALA A 181 30.09 49.18 -15.35
C ALA A 181 30.25 50.21 -16.49
N TYR A 182 30.11 49.76 -17.74
CA TYR A 182 30.17 50.62 -18.93
C TYR A 182 28.96 51.54 -19.08
N PHE A 183 27.75 50.99 -19.07
CA PHE A 183 26.53 51.75 -19.38
C PHE A 183 25.99 52.57 -18.21
N TRP A 184 26.23 52.15 -16.96
CA TRP A 184 25.61 52.78 -15.77
C TRP A 184 26.56 53.61 -14.92
N LEU A 185 27.86 53.26 -14.84
CA LEU A 185 28.80 53.89 -13.90
C LEU A 185 29.80 54.87 -14.55
N ASN A 186 29.88 54.91 -15.88
CA ASN A 186 30.65 55.90 -16.66
C ASN A 186 32.11 56.12 -16.18
N LEU A 187 32.76 55.03 -15.77
CA LEU A 187 34.15 55.02 -15.29
C LEU A 187 35.11 55.12 -16.51
N GLY A 188 36.19 55.92 -16.41
CA GLY A 188 37.19 56.21 -17.46
C GLY A 188 38.01 55.00 -17.98
N PRO A 189 39.16 55.24 -18.65
CA PRO A 189 39.63 54.49 -19.84
C PRO A 189 39.43 52.97 -19.71
N VAL A 190 38.30 52.56 -20.28
CA VAL A 190 37.60 51.30 -20.05
C VAL A 190 38.33 50.09 -20.64
N GLU A 191 39.21 50.33 -21.61
CA GLU A 191 39.93 49.33 -22.39
C GLU A 191 40.76 48.38 -21.49
N TYR A 192 41.42 48.94 -20.46
CA TYR A 192 42.22 48.16 -19.52
C TYR A 192 41.37 47.34 -18.54
N ALA A 193 40.22 47.87 -18.10
CA ALA A 193 39.31 47.18 -17.20
C ALA A 193 38.56 46.04 -17.90
N ILE A 194 38.12 46.25 -19.15
CA ILE A 194 37.55 45.20 -20.01
C ILE A 194 38.60 44.15 -20.33
N GLY A 195 39.83 44.55 -20.68
CA GLY A 195 40.93 43.61 -20.96
C GLY A 195 41.30 42.75 -19.74
N ALA A 196 41.52 43.37 -18.59
CA ALA A 196 41.86 42.67 -17.35
C ALA A 196 40.75 41.72 -16.89
N GLY A 197 39.49 42.14 -16.99
CA GLY A 197 38.39 41.28 -16.60
C GLY A 197 38.05 40.20 -17.64
N ALA A 198 38.28 40.41 -18.93
CA ALA A 198 38.11 39.36 -19.94
C ALA A 198 39.10 38.22 -19.71
N ILE A 199 40.34 38.57 -19.31
CA ILE A 199 41.35 37.60 -18.88
C ILE A 199 40.89 36.88 -17.60
N ALA A 200 40.40 37.61 -16.60
CA ALA A 200 39.89 37.00 -15.36
C ALA A 200 38.68 36.06 -15.62
N ALA A 201 37.75 36.45 -16.50
CA ALA A 201 36.60 35.65 -16.90
C ALA A 201 37.03 34.38 -17.65
N LEU A 202 38.02 34.49 -18.54
CA LEU A 202 38.62 33.34 -19.23
C LEU A 202 39.29 32.38 -18.24
N ILE A 203 40.05 32.91 -17.26
CA ILE A 203 40.69 32.10 -16.22
C ILE A 203 39.63 31.39 -15.36
N CYS A 204 38.60 32.10 -14.90
CA CYS A 204 37.49 31.53 -14.13
C CYS A 204 36.72 30.48 -14.94
N TYR A 205 36.47 30.73 -16.23
CA TYR A 205 35.86 29.78 -17.15
C TYR A 205 36.69 28.50 -17.28
N LEU A 206 38.01 28.62 -17.46
CA LEU A 206 38.91 27.47 -17.57
C LEU A 206 38.99 26.67 -16.28
N ILE A 207 39.05 27.33 -15.12
CA ILE A 207 39.03 26.70 -13.80
C ILE A 207 37.70 25.95 -13.59
N GLU A 208 36.56 26.59 -13.88
CA GLU A 208 35.25 25.97 -13.74
C GLU A 208 35.06 24.82 -14.72
N ARG A 209 35.47 24.99 -15.98
CA ARG A 209 35.41 23.93 -16.99
C ARG A 209 36.24 22.72 -16.56
N LYS A 210 37.47 22.94 -16.10
CA LYS A 210 38.32 21.87 -15.56
C LYS A 210 37.66 21.19 -14.36
N ARG A 211 37.14 21.97 -13.40
CA ARG A 211 36.43 21.45 -12.22
C ARG A 211 35.20 20.62 -12.60
N ASN A 212 34.39 21.10 -13.54
CA ASN A 212 33.18 20.43 -13.99
C ASN A 212 33.52 19.17 -14.80
N GLN A 213 34.56 19.21 -15.62
CA GLN A 213 35.07 18.04 -16.35
C GLN A 213 35.60 16.98 -15.38
N THR A 214 36.45 17.34 -14.42
CA THR A 214 36.95 16.39 -13.41
C THR A 214 35.81 15.79 -12.58
N LYS A 215 34.80 16.58 -12.18
CA LYS A 215 33.61 16.06 -11.48
C LYS A 215 32.80 15.09 -12.34
N TYR A 216 32.67 15.39 -13.64
CA TYR A 216 31.96 14.54 -14.60
C TYR A 216 32.69 13.21 -14.84
N GLU A 217 34.00 13.27 -15.12
CA GLU A 217 34.86 12.10 -15.30
C GLU A 217 34.90 11.23 -14.04
N ALA A 218 35.06 11.84 -12.86
CA ALA A 218 34.97 11.13 -11.60
C ALA A 218 33.60 10.46 -11.41
N GLY A 219 32.50 11.16 -11.70
CA GLY A 219 31.14 10.62 -11.63
C GLY A 219 30.91 9.45 -12.57
N GLN A 220 31.37 9.55 -13.82
CA GLN A 220 31.34 8.44 -14.78
C GLN A 220 32.18 7.25 -14.32
N HIS A 221 33.38 7.48 -13.79
CA HIS A 221 34.21 6.42 -13.26
C HIS A 221 33.49 5.67 -12.13
N ARG A 222 32.86 6.40 -11.19
CA ARG A 222 32.08 5.77 -10.11
C ARG A 222 30.95 4.91 -10.65
N PHE A 223 30.23 5.43 -11.64
CA PHE A 223 29.14 4.74 -12.30
C PHE A 223 29.60 3.45 -13.01
N THR A 224 30.73 3.50 -13.72
CA THR A 224 31.31 2.34 -14.41
C THR A 224 31.70 1.25 -13.43
N VAL A 225 32.39 1.60 -12.33
CA VAL A 225 32.77 0.65 -11.27
C VAL A 225 31.53 0.03 -10.62
N LEU A 226 30.51 0.84 -10.32
CA LEU A 226 29.24 0.34 -9.78
C LEU A 226 28.58 -0.65 -10.74
N LYS A 227 28.50 -0.32 -12.05
CA LYS A 227 27.90 -1.18 -13.06
C LYS A 227 28.65 -2.51 -13.20
N GLN A 228 29.98 -2.48 -13.21
CA GLN A 228 30.81 -3.68 -13.24
C GLN A 228 30.63 -4.54 -11.99
N SER A 229 30.59 -3.91 -10.81
CA SER A 229 30.35 -4.59 -9.53
C SER A 229 28.97 -5.27 -9.55
N MET A 230 27.91 -4.58 -10.01
CA MET A 230 26.58 -5.17 -10.12
C MET A 230 26.55 -6.37 -11.09
N GLN A 231 27.27 -6.30 -12.22
CA GLN A 231 27.38 -7.42 -13.15
C GLN A 231 28.08 -8.63 -12.54
N GLN A 232 29.10 -8.42 -11.72
CA GLN A 232 29.76 -9.50 -10.97
C GLN A 232 28.83 -10.09 -9.91
N LEU A 233 28.09 -9.25 -9.17
CA LEU A 233 27.10 -9.74 -8.20
C LEU A 233 25.98 -10.54 -8.86
N LEU A 234 25.57 -10.16 -10.08
CA LEU A 234 24.59 -10.89 -10.90
C LEU A 234 25.06 -12.28 -11.38
N SER A 235 26.33 -12.62 -11.17
CA SER A 235 26.85 -13.96 -11.47
C SER A 235 26.82 -14.92 -10.28
N ILE A 236 26.59 -14.40 -9.06
CA ILE A 236 26.64 -15.18 -7.81
C ILE A 236 25.26 -15.78 -7.57
N SER A 237 25.12 -17.10 -7.66
CA SER A 237 23.83 -17.77 -7.55
C SER A 237 23.36 -17.95 -6.10
N ARG A 238 22.07 -18.29 -5.94
CA ARG A 238 21.52 -18.77 -4.65
C ARG A 238 22.28 -19.98 -4.11
N GLU A 239 22.84 -20.81 -4.99
CA GLU A 239 23.60 -22.00 -4.60
C GLU A 239 24.95 -21.63 -3.99
N ASP A 240 25.64 -20.67 -4.58
CA ASP A 240 26.93 -20.15 -4.11
C ASP A 240 26.84 -19.53 -2.71
N LEU A 241 25.69 -18.90 -2.42
CA LEU A 241 25.38 -18.32 -1.11
C LEU A 241 24.92 -19.37 -0.06
N GLY A 242 24.62 -20.60 -0.49
CA GLY A 242 24.19 -21.69 0.40
C GLY A 242 22.73 -21.68 0.85
N TYR A 243 21.91 -20.71 0.40
CA TYR A 243 20.50 -20.58 0.79
C TYR A 243 19.58 -21.71 0.28
N HIS A 244 20.04 -22.54 -0.66
CA HIS A 244 19.33 -23.73 -1.10
C HIS A 244 19.31 -24.85 -0.04
N LEU A 245 20.25 -24.84 0.92
CA LEU A 245 20.34 -25.81 2.02
C LEU A 245 19.81 -25.26 3.34
N GLN A 246 19.33 -24.01 3.39
CA GLN A 246 18.89 -23.40 4.63
C GLN A 246 17.63 -24.07 5.19
N GLN A 247 16.61 -24.23 4.34
CA GLN A 247 15.34 -24.82 4.73
C GLN A 247 14.85 -25.77 3.64
N ARG A 248 14.27 -26.88 4.09
CA ARG A 248 13.63 -27.86 3.22
C ARG A 248 12.47 -27.22 2.45
N PRO A 249 12.28 -27.52 1.14
CA PRO A 249 11.07 -27.16 0.44
C PRO A 249 9.87 -27.92 0.99
N ASN A 250 8.79 -27.19 1.24
CA ASN A 250 7.51 -27.72 1.70
C ASN A 250 6.80 -28.48 0.56
N GLN A 251 6.47 -29.75 0.76
CA GLN A 251 5.73 -30.59 -0.19
C GLN A 251 4.33 -30.95 0.32
N ALA A 252 3.35 -31.06 -0.58
CA ALA A 252 1.97 -31.41 -0.22
C ALA A 252 1.84 -32.80 0.44
N SER A 253 2.78 -33.70 0.15
CA SER A 253 2.89 -35.03 0.75
C SER A 253 3.56 -35.04 2.13
N ASP A 254 3.93 -33.90 2.70
CA ASP A 254 4.52 -33.87 4.02
C ASP A 254 3.48 -34.20 5.10
N VAL A 255 3.92 -34.88 6.14
CA VAL A 255 3.13 -35.34 7.29
C VAL A 255 3.64 -34.69 8.57
N ILE A 256 2.85 -34.78 9.65
CA ILE A 256 3.24 -34.24 10.95
C ILE A 256 3.82 -35.35 11.81
N CYS A 257 4.99 -35.11 12.40
CA CYS A 257 5.58 -36.02 13.37
C CYS A 257 4.66 -36.17 14.59
N PHE A 258 4.28 -37.40 14.93
CA PHE A 258 3.37 -37.67 16.07
C PHE A 258 3.94 -37.23 17.44
N SER A 259 5.27 -37.19 17.58
CA SER A 259 5.94 -36.86 18.84
C SER A 259 6.11 -35.35 19.07
N CYS A 260 6.65 -34.62 18.09
CA CYS A 260 7.02 -33.21 18.26
C CYS A 260 6.17 -32.24 17.43
N ASN A 261 5.17 -32.73 16.68
CA ASN A 261 4.31 -31.95 15.79
C ASN A 261 5.03 -31.15 14.70
N SER A 262 6.31 -31.44 14.41
CA SER A 262 7.01 -30.80 13.31
C SER A 262 6.64 -31.45 11.97
N ARG A 263 6.61 -30.63 10.91
CA ARG A 263 6.49 -31.09 9.52
C ARG A 263 7.66 -31.98 9.13
N ILE A 264 7.36 -33.16 8.58
CA ILE A 264 8.35 -34.11 8.07
C ILE A 264 7.89 -34.72 6.73
N PRO A 265 8.80 -35.26 5.95
CA PRO A 265 8.45 -35.93 4.70
C PRO A 265 7.74 -37.25 4.94
N GLN A 266 6.77 -37.61 4.10
CA GLN A 266 6.20 -38.96 4.17
C GLN A 266 7.22 -40.06 3.87
N ALA A 267 8.25 -39.76 3.07
CA ALA A 267 9.27 -40.73 2.65
C ALA A 267 10.36 -41.02 3.70
N VAL A 268 10.45 -40.25 4.78
CA VAL A 268 11.47 -40.49 5.82
C VAL A 268 10.95 -41.46 6.88
N ASN A 269 11.88 -42.18 7.51
CA ASN A 269 11.56 -43.12 8.59
C ASN A 269 11.65 -42.44 9.95
N TYR A 270 12.57 -41.50 10.12
CA TYR A 270 12.81 -40.79 11.38
C TYR A 270 12.47 -39.30 11.25
N CYS A 271 12.00 -38.71 12.34
CA CYS A 271 11.76 -37.27 12.39
C CYS A 271 13.07 -36.49 12.35
N VAL A 272 13.22 -35.57 11.39
CA VAL A 272 14.42 -34.71 11.27
C VAL A 272 14.61 -33.73 12.44
N SER A 273 13.55 -33.46 13.20
CA SER A 273 13.57 -32.52 14.34
C SER A 273 13.85 -33.22 15.68
N CYS A 274 13.28 -34.40 15.92
CA CYS A 274 13.36 -35.10 17.21
C CYS A 274 13.95 -36.51 17.16
N GLY A 275 14.26 -37.04 15.97
CA GLY A 275 14.90 -38.36 15.80
C GLY A 275 13.99 -39.57 16.03
N VAL A 276 12.70 -39.37 16.32
CA VAL A 276 11.77 -40.48 16.61
C VAL A 276 11.39 -41.24 15.34
N ASP A 277 11.39 -42.57 15.43
CA ASP A 277 10.94 -43.48 14.37
C ASP A 277 9.43 -43.34 14.13
N GLN A 278 9.06 -43.08 12.87
CA GLN A 278 7.70 -42.88 12.39
C GLN A 278 7.11 -44.15 11.75
N GLN A 279 7.90 -45.20 11.52
CA GLN A 279 7.42 -46.43 10.88
C GLN A 279 6.37 -47.15 11.73
N ALA A 280 6.51 -47.14 13.06
CA ALA A 280 5.61 -47.82 13.98
C ALA A 280 4.20 -47.20 14.07
N GLN A 281 4.02 -45.95 13.63
CA GLN A 281 2.75 -45.22 13.67
C GLN A 281 2.36 -44.63 12.30
N ARG A 282 2.81 -45.25 11.20
CA ARG A 282 2.53 -44.75 9.84
C ARG A 282 1.04 -44.56 9.54
N ASP A 283 0.19 -45.39 10.11
CA ASP A 283 -1.27 -45.33 9.92
C ASP A 283 -1.94 -44.17 10.69
N ASN A 284 -1.26 -43.57 11.67
CA ASN A 284 -1.74 -42.44 12.47
C ASN A 284 -1.16 -41.08 12.01
N LEU A 285 -0.36 -41.06 10.94
CA LEU A 285 0.17 -39.83 10.38
C LEU A 285 -0.91 -39.13 9.55
N SER A 286 -1.59 -38.16 10.15
CA SER A 286 -2.50 -37.27 9.42
C SER A 286 -1.73 -36.39 8.43
N SER A 287 -2.28 -36.22 7.22
CA SER A 287 -1.75 -35.27 6.24
C SER A 287 -1.80 -33.84 6.77
N ILE A 288 -0.78 -33.03 6.48
CA ILE A 288 -0.79 -31.60 6.83
C ILE A 288 -1.98 -30.90 6.16
N VAL A 289 -2.27 -31.25 4.90
CA VAL A 289 -3.38 -30.63 4.16
C VAL A 289 -4.71 -30.92 4.85
N GLU A 290 -4.90 -32.11 5.40
CA GLU A 290 -6.12 -32.47 6.13
C GLU A 290 -6.26 -31.63 7.41
N GLN A 291 -5.20 -31.54 8.21
CA GLN A 291 -5.20 -30.71 9.42
C GLN A 291 -5.40 -29.21 9.10
N GLU A 292 -4.78 -28.72 8.03
CA GLU A 292 -4.95 -27.34 7.57
C GLU A 292 -6.42 -27.08 7.19
N THR A 293 -7.04 -27.98 6.42
CA THR A 293 -8.45 -27.85 6.02
C THR A 293 -9.43 -28.00 7.19
N GLU A 294 -9.13 -28.85 8.17
CA GLU A 294 -9.96 -29.02 9.37
C GLU A 294 -9.97 -27.75 10.21
N LEU A 295 -8.80 -27.13 10.41
CA LEU A 295 -8.69 -25.83 11.08
C LEU A 295 -9.46 -24.75 10.31
N MET A 296 -9.36 -24.71 8.98
CA MET A 296 -10.12 -23.75 8.17
C MET A 296 -11.64 -23.94 8.34
N ARG A 297 -12.10 -25.21 8.36
CA ARG A 297 -13.52 -25.56 8.49
C ARG A 297 -14.10 -25.20 9.86
N GLU A 298 -13.32 -25.30 10.93
CA GLU A 298 -13.74 -24.91 12.29
C GLU A 298 -14.21 -23.45 12.36
N TYR A 299 -13.51 -22.57 11.64
CA TYR A 299 -13.75 -21.13 11.61
C TYR A 299 -14.53 -20.65 10.37
N GLY A 300 -14.87 -21.55 9.45
CA GLY A 300 -15.73 -21.27 8.30
C GLY A 300 -17.17 -21.00 8.72
N LEU A 301 -17.82 -20.03 8.10
CA LEU A 301 -19.25 -19.75 8.28
C LEU A 301 -19.84 -19.20 6.98
N LYS A 302 -20.94 -19.79 6.51
CA LYS A 302 -21.66 -19.31 5.34
C LYS A 302 -23.16 -19.37 5.57
N TYR A 303 -23.83 -18.25 5.44
CA TYR A 303 -25.29 -18.18 5.55
C TYR A 303 -25.85 -17.02 4.73
N LYS A 304 -27.16 -17.07 4.50
CA LYS A 304 -27.89 -16.06 3.76
C LYS A 304 -29.17 -15.74 4.52
N GLU A 305 -29.39 -14.47 4.80
CA GLU A 305 -30.57 -14.00 5.52
C GLU A 305 -31.36 -13.00 4.69
N ALA A 306 -32.69 -13.05 4.84
CA ALA A 306 -33.57 -12.03 4.27
C ALA A 306 -33.50 -10.77 5.14
N TYR A 307 -33.33 -9.61 4.50
CA TYR A 307 -33.24 -8.32 5.18
C TYR A 307 -34.28 -7.35 4.62
N ILE A 308 -34.87 -6.57 5.53
CA ILE A 308 -35.84 -5.52 5.18
C ILE A 308 -35.34 -4.22 5.79
N HIS A 309 -34.95 -3.28 4.91
CA HIS A 309 -34.59 -1.93 5.28
C HIS A 309 -35.83 -1.05 5.31
N LYS A 310 -36.12 -0.47 6.47
CA LYS A 310 -37.24 0.46 6.61
C LYS A 310 -36.86 1.87 6.19
N ASN A 311 -37.65 2.47 5.32
CA ASN A 311 -37.49 3.86 4.90
C ASN A 311 -38.64 4.72 5.42
N VAL A 312 -38.38 6.01 5.63
CA VAL A 312 -39.40 6.95 6.13
C VAL A 312 -40.24 7.53 4.99
N MET A 313 -39.60 7.85 3.87
CA MET A 313 -40.20 8.56 2.72
C MET A 313 -40.29 7.70 1.45
N SER A 314 -39.88 6.45 1.52
CA SER A 314 -39.94 5.50 0.40
C SER A 314 -40.42 4.14 0.92
N ALA A 315 -40.74 3.24 0.00
CA ALA A 315 -41.12 1.88 0.35
C ALA A 315 -39.99 1.15 1.10
N ASP A 316 -40.38 0.21 1.96
CA ASP A 316 -39.44 -0.71 2.61
C ASP A 316 -38.67 -1.47 1.51
N GLN A 317 -37.35 -1.52 1.62
CA GLN A 317 -36.52 -2.24 0.65
C GLN A 317 -36.30 -3.66 1.15
N HIS A 318 -36.63 -4.63 0.29
CA HIS A 318 -36.43 -6.05 0.56
C HIS A 318 -35.17 -6.53 -0.15
N GLY A 319 -34.42 -7.40 0.51
CA GLY A 319 -33.20 -7.94 -0.03
C GLY A 319 -32.70 -9.15 0.71
N THR A 320 -31.54 -9.61 0.29
CA THR A 320 -30.82 -10.71 0.94
C THR A 320 -29.40 -10.30 1.22
N VAL A 321 -28.91 -10.64 2.40
CA VAL A 321 -27.53 -10.44 2.81
C VAL A 321 -26.89 -11.83 2.90
N ALA A 322 -25.91 -12.08 2.05
CA ALA A 322 -25.11 -13.28 2.10
C ALA A 322 -23.81 -12.98 2.87
N ILE A 323 -23.56 -13.72 3.93
CA ILE A 323 -22.37 -13.56 4.77
C ILE A 323 -21.50 -14.78 4.61
N ARG A 324 -20.21 -14.54 4.40
CA ARG A 324 -19.19 -15.59 4.38
C ARG A 324 -18.01 -15.19 5.25
N CYS A 325 -17.62 -16.08 6.14
CA CYS A 325 -16.36 -16.09 6.84
C CYS A 325 -15.57 -17.28 6.35
N PHE A 326 -14.30 -17.07 6.04
CA PHE A 326 -13.41 -18.16 5.68
C PHE A 326 -12.00 -17.87 6.19
N MET A 327 -11.32 -18.93 6.56
CA MET A 327 -9.88 -18.93 6.80
C MET A 327 -9.21 -19.54 5.57
N ALA A 328 -8.11 -18.95 5.13
CA ALA A 328 -7.38 -19.44 3.97
C ALA A 328 -5.87 -19.26 4.16
N LYS A 329 -5.10 -20.08 3.46
CA LYS A 329 -3.64 -19.99 3.40
C LYS A 329 -3.21 -19.47 2.04
N VAL A 330 -2.38 -18.44 2.00
CA VAL A 330 -1.88 -17.85 0.75
C VAL A 330 -0.88 -18.81 0.10
N LEU A 331 -1.18 -19.25 -1.12
CA LEU A 331 -0.35 -20.16 -1.91
C LEU A 331 0.54 -19.42 -2.89
N SER A 332 -0.03 -18.45 -3.59
CA SER A 332 0.67 -17.60 -4.53
C SER A 332 0.08 -16.20 -4.51
N LYS A 333 0.90 -15.23 -4.85
CA LYS A 333 0.55 -13.82 -4.88
C LYS A 333 1.21 -13.21 -6.10
N GLU A 334 0.39 -12.66 -6.99
CA GLU A 334 0.83 -11.90 -8.14
C GLU A 334 0.37 -10.46 -7.95
N VAL A 335 1.32 -9.52 -8.04
CA VAL A 335 1.06 -8.09 -7.86
C VAL A 335 1.54 -7.36 -9.10
N GLU A 336 0.81 -6.33 -9.50
CA GLU A 336 1.20 -5.39 -10.52
C GLU A 336 1.12 -3.97 -9.94
N SER A 337 2.14 -3.15 -10.24
CA SER A 337 2.16 -1.74 -9.87
C SER A 337 1.67 -0.88 -11.04
N ASP A 338 0.74 0.02 -10.76
CA ASP A 338 0.29 1.06 -11.68
C ASP A 338 0.78 2.44 -11.21
N VAL A 339 1.21 3.28 -12.15
CA VAL A 339 1.72 4.63 -11.89
C VAL A 339 1.06 5.61 -12.85
N SER A 340 0.31 6.56 -12.28
CA SER A 340 -0.32 7.66 -13.02
C SER A 340 0.42 8.96 -12.71
N ASP A 341 0.95 9.62 -13.73
CA ASP A 341 1.67 10.91 -13.59
C ASP A 341 1.13 11.92 -14.61
N VAL A 342 0.40 12.91 -14.12
CA VAL A 342 -0.24 13.93 -14.94
C VAL A 342 0.35 15.30 -14.60
N SER A 343 0.95 15.95 -15.58
CA SER A 343 1.44 17.32 -15.46
C SER A 343 0.66 18.27 -16.37
N ILE A 344 -0.01 19.26 -15.79
CA ILE A 344 -0.72 20.33 -16.49
C ILE A 344 0.13 21.59 -16.42
N THR A 345 0.61 22.06 -17.57
CA THR A 345 1.33 23.34 -17.66
C THR A 345 0.41 24.40 -18.24
N THR A 346 0.06 25.39 -17.42
CA THR A 346 -0.72 26.56 -17.81
C THR A 346 0.23 27.73 -18.05
N THR A 347 0.33 28.16 -19.31
CA THR A 347 1.07 29.38 -19.68
C THR A 347 0.08 30.50 -19.89
N SER A 348 0.05 31.48 -18.98
CA SER A 348 -0.77 32.67 -19.11
C SER A 348 0.10 33.83 -19.60
N THR A 349 -0.23 34.38 -20.77
CA THR A 349 0.41 35.59 -21.29
C THR A 349 -0.57 36.74 -21.14
N THR A 350 -0.25 37.69 -20.26
CA THR A 350 -1.01 38.94 -20.12
C THR A 350 -0.33 40.00 -20.97
N THR A 351 -1.01 40.45 -22.02
CA THR A 351 -0.58 41.58 -22.85
C THR A 351 -1.31 42.82 -22.38
N THR A 352 -0.57 43.83 -21.92
CA THR A 352 -1.11 45.13 -21.53
C THR A 352 -0.77 46.14 -22.61
N ASP A 353 -1.80 46.68 -23.26
CA ASP A 353 -1.65 47.72 -24.27
C ASP A 353 -1.67 49.09 -23.59
N HIS A 354 -0.65 49.89 -23.86
CA HIS A 354 -0.51 51.25 -23.33
C HIS A 354 -0.98 52.25 -24.37
N TYR A 355 -1.85 53.18 -23.96
CA TYR A 355 -2.41 54.23 -24.82
C TYR A 355 -2.07 55.61 -24.27
N TYR A 356 -1.78 56.56 -25.17
CA TYR A 356 -1.60 57.98 -24.82
C TYR A 356 -2.58 58.82 -25.62
N GLY A 357 -3.51 59.51 -24.93
CA GLY A 357 -4.51 60.37 -25.58
C GLY A 357 -5.29 59.67 -26.70
N SER A 358 -5.77 58.45 -26.43
CA SER A 358 -6.53 57.61 -27.37
C SER A 358 -5.74 57.02 -28.55
N ARG A 359 -4.42 57.22 -28.61
CA ARG A 359 -3.54 56.55 -29.59
C ARG A 359 -2.76 55.42 -28.92
N TYR A 360 -2.74 54.26 -29.57
CA TYR A 360 -1.91 53.13 -29.17
C TYR A 360 -0.43 53.56 -29.14
N SER A 361 0.29 53.19 -28.07
CA SER A 361 1.72 53.45 -27.92
C SER A 361 2.55 52.18 -28.13
N HIS A 362 2.37 51.20 -27.24
CA HIS A 362 3.09 49.92 -27.26
C HIS A 362 2.37 48.92 -26.37
N SER A 363 2.72 47.64 -26.46
CA SER A 363 2.21 46.60 -25.57
C SER A 363 3.34 45.96 -24.78
N THR A 364 3.07 45.67 -23.52
CA THR A 364 3.98 44.89 -22.65
C THR A 364 3.35 43.54 -22.37
N SER A 365 4.03 42.45 -22.70
CA SER A 365 3.60 41.10 -22.35
C SER A 365 4.33 40.59 -21.12
N SER A 366 3.57 40.03 -20.18
CA SER A 366 4.10 39.25 -19.06
C SER A 366 3.63 37.81 -19.22
N THR A 367 4.57 36.88 -19.22
CA THR A 367 4.29 35.45 -19.33
C THR A 367 4.50 34.80 -17.97
N SER A 368 3.44 34.22 -17.40
CA SER A 368 3.52 33.39 -16.20
C SER A 368 3.27 31.94 -16.59
N THR A 369 4.20 31.06 -16.25
CA THR A 369 4.06 29.61 -16.47
C THR A 369 3.85 28.95 -15.12
N ARG A 370 2.72 28.25 -14.97
CA ARG A 370 2.41 27.44 -13.80
C ARG A 370 2.27 25.99 -14.23
N THR A 371 3.08 25.11 -13.65
CA THR A 371 2.96 23.66 -13.85
C THR A 371 2.41 23.04 -12.57
N ASP A 372 1.24 22.43 -12.68
CA ASP A 372 0.65 21.61 -11.62
C ASP A 372 0.87 20.13 -11.97
N ARG A 373 1.42 19.33 -11.05
CA ARG A 373 1.71 17.90 -11.25
C ARG A 373 0.98 17.06 -10.21
N ASN A 374 0.17 16.12 -10.68
CA ASN A 374 -0.52 15.14 -9.85
C ASN A 374 -0.02 13.76 -10.22
N ARG A 375 0.56 13.05 -9.25
CA ARG A 375 1.10 11.71 -9.42
C ARG A 375 0.57 10.78 -8.35
N ASP A 376 0.07 9.63 -8.77
CA ASP A 376 -0.41 8.55 -7.91
C ASP A 376 0.19 7.21 -8.33
N THR A 377 0.18 6.26 -7.40
CA THR A 377 0.64 4.89 -7.61
C THR A 377 -0.22 3.93 -6.82
N GLY A 378 -0.52 2.79 -7.42
CA GLY A 378 -1.33 1.73 -6.83
C GLY A 378 -0.73 0.36 -7.07
N ILE A 379 -1.10 -0.60 -6.23
CA ILE A 379 -0.90 -2.02 -6.55
C ILE A 379 -2.25 -2.74 -6.70
N SER A 380 -2.32 -3.62 -7.68
CA SER A 380 -3.45 -4.52 -7.93
C SER A 380 -2.91 -5.93 -8.14
N GLY A 381 -3.76 -6.94 -8.04
CA GLY A 381 -3.29 -8.32 -8.17
C GLY A 381 -4.27 -9.35 -7.68
N GLU A 382 -3.93 -10.61 -7.97
CA GLU A 382 -4.70 -11.78 -7.59
C GLU A 382 -3.90 -12.64 -6.60
N VAL A 383 -4.62 -13.18 -5.62
CA VAL A 383 -4.05 -14.05 -4.60
C VAL A 383 -4.71 -15.41 -4.70
N GLU A 384 -3.92 -16.43 -4.97
CA GLU A 384 -4.36 -17.83 -4.91
C GLU A 384 -4.23 -18.32 -3.48
N MET A 385 -5.31 -18.87 -2.94
CA MET A 385 -5.38 -19.35 -1.57
C MET A 385 -5.95 -20.76 -1.50
N LEU A 386 -5.52 -21.52 -0.50
CA LEU A 386 -6.14 -22.78 -0.12
C LEU A 386 -7.37 -22.51 0.75
N SER A 387 -8.51 -23.04 0.32
CA SER A 387 -9.81 -22.90 0.99
C SER A 387 -10.13 -24.08 1.92
N GLU A 388 -11.20 -23.94 2.71
CA GLU A 388 -11.78 -24.93 3.63
C GLU A 388 -12.10 -26.31 3.01
N ASP A 389 -12.32 -26.36 1.70
CA ASP A 389 -12.63 -27.58 0.95
C ASP A 389 -11.38 -28.24 0.33
N GLY A 390 -10.18 -27.70 0.62
CA GLY A 390 -8.93 -28.10 -0.03
C GLY A 390 -8.80 -27.62 -1.49
N SER A 391 -9.79 -26.88 -1.98
CA SER A 391 -9.76 -26.26 -3.31
C SER A 391 -8.94 -24.97 -3.30
N ARG A 392 -8.36 -24.66 -4.47
CA ARG A 392 -7.65 -23.40 -4.68
C ARG A 392 -8.63 -22.34 -5.16
N ILE A 393 -8.66 -21.21 -4.46
CA ILE A 393 -9.51 -20.08 -4.79
C ILE A 393 -8.64 -18.88 -5.16
N THR A 394 -9.04 -18.13 -6.18
CA THR A 394 -8.39 -16.88 -6.55
C THR A 394 -9.24 -15.71 -6.05
N TRP A 395 -8.60 -14.75 -5.39
CA TRP A 395 -9.28 -13.59 -4.84
C TRP A 395 -8.52 -12.28 -5.11
N GLN A 396 -9.26 -11.24 -5.48
CA GLN A 396 -8.73 -9.88 -5.62
C GLN A 396 -8.96 -9.11 -4.32
N PHE A 397 -7.87 -8.73 -3.66
CA PHE A 397 -7.92 -7.96 -2.42
C PHE A 397 -7.72 -6.47 -2.68
N SER A 398 -8.20 -5.64 -1.77
CA SER A 398 -7.84 -4.22 -1.76
C SER A 398 -6.34 -4.03 -1.57
N GLU A 399 -5.79 -2.95 -2.10
CA GLU A 399 -4.38 -2.56 -2.02
C GLU A 399 -3.77 -2.72 -0.60
N GLU A 400 -4.46 -2.25 0.43
CA GLU A 400 -4.04 -2.33 1.84
C GLU A 400 -3.74 -3.77 2.29
N VAL A 401 -4.61 -4.70 1.90
CA VAL A 401 -4.49 -6.12 2.24
C VAL A 401 -3.42 -6.75 1.36
N LEU A 402 -3.51 -6.55 0.04
CA LEU A 402 -2.56 -7.13 -0.91
C LEU A 402 -1.11 -6.72 -0.58
N GLY A 403 -0.91 -5.49 -0.11
CA GLY A 403 0.37 -4.96 0.32
C GLY A 403 0.96 -5.62 1.57
N ASP A 404 0.12 -6.21 2.43
CA ASP A 404 0.56 -6.86 3.68
C ASP A 404 0.61 -8.39 3.58
N LEU A 405 0.02 -9.01 2.57
CA LEU A 405 0.03 -10.48 2.43
C LEU A 405 1.37 -11.00 1.91
N ASP A 406 1.94 -12.00 2.60
CA ASP A 406 3.06 -12.80 2.08
C ASP A 406 2.60 -14.23 1.72
N VAL A 407 3.34 -14.88 0.82
CA VAL A 407 3.13 -16.30 0.52
C VAL A 407 3.35 -17.14 1.78
N GLY A 408 2.42 -18.04 2.07
CA GLY A 408 2.39 -18.86 3.28
C GLY A 408 1.70 -18.21 4.48
N ASP A 409 1.27 -16.95 4.38
CA ASP A 409 0.48 -16.32 5.44
C ASP A 409 -0.92 -16.95 5.53
N TRP A 410 -1.44 -16.97 6.75
CA TRP A 410 -2.81 -17.38 7.05
C TRP A 410 -3.67 -16.17 7.27
N VAL A 411 -4.80 -16.14 6.58
CA VAL A 411 -5.74 -15.03 6.60
C VAL A 411 -7.10 -15.49 7.03
N TYR A 412 -7.79 -14.63 7.76
CA TYR A 412 -9.20 -14.78 8.06
C TYR A 412 -9.95 -13.58 7.50
N PHE A 413 -10.90 -13.84 6.62
CA PHE A 413 -11.71 -12.82 5.99
C PHE A 413 -13.19 -13.10 6.23
N SER A 414 -13.92 -12.03 6.56
CA SER A 414 -15.37 -12.04 6.51
C SER A 414 -15.87 -10.91 5.62
N TYR A 415 -16.82 -11.25 4.75
CA TYR A 415 -17.48 -10.31 3.87
C TYR A 415 -18.98 -10.52 3.87
N SER A 416 -19.69 -9.45 3.54
CA SER A 416 -21.11 -9.47 3.26
C SER A 416 -21.37 -8.99 1.84
N ASP A 417 -22.15 -9.78 1.10
CA ASP A 417 -22.71 -9.41 -0.19
C ASP A 417 -24.17 -9.04 0.03
N VAL A 418 -24.46 -7.75 -0.16
CA VAL A 418 -25.73 -7.13 0.15
C VAL A 418 -26.44 -6.87 -1.17
N ASN A 419 -27.57 -7.55 -1.38
CA ASN A 419 -28.43 -7.34 -2.52
C ASN A 419 -29.80 -6.86 -2.03
N ILE A 420 -30.01 -5.54 -2.02
CA ILE A 420 -31.21 -4.87 -1.50
C ILE A 420 -31.76 -3.94 -2.59
N GLY A 421 -32.93 -4.28 -3.14
CA GLY A 421 -33.49 -3.57 -4.29
C GLY A 421 -32.52 -3.57 -5.48
N ASP A 422 -32.18 -2.38 -5.98
CA ASP A 422 -31.20 -2.19 -7.07
C ASP A 422 -29.76 -2.02 -6.57
N THR A 423 -29.54 -2.00 -5.25
CA THR A 423 -28.21 -1.78 -4.67
C THR A 423 -27.53 -3.11 -4.41
N LYS A 424 -26.40 -3.34 -5.10
CA LYS A 424 -25.46 -4.42 -4.81
C LYS A 424 -24.23 -3.82 -4.15
N GLN A 425 -23.93 -4.24 -2.93
CA GLN A 425 -22.78 -3.74 -2.18
C GLN A 425 -21.99 -4.88 -1.58
N TYR A 426 -20.68 -4.85 -1.82
CA TYR A 426 -19.71 -5.74 -1.21
C TYR A 426 -19.04 -5.03 -0.02
N ASN A 427 -19.13 -5.62 1.16
CA ASN A 427 -18.61 -5.07 2.40
C ASN A 427 -17.61 -6.03 3.04
N ARG A 428 -16.44 -5.52 3.43
CA ARG A 428 -15.43 -6.26 4.19
C ARG A 428 -15.72 -6.09 5.67
N GLU A 429 -16.36 -7.06 6.28
CA GLU A 429 -16.76 -7.00 7.69
C GLU A 429 -15.56 -7.16 8.62
N CYS A 430 -14.62 -8.05 8.29
CA CYS A 430 -13.38 -8.23 9.03
C CYS A 430 -12.29 -8.78 8.09
N GLY A 431 -11.05 -8.41 8.37
CA GLY A 431 -9.89 -9.03 7.76
C GLY A 431 -8.76 -9.10 8.79
N ILE A 432 -8.18 -10.27 8.97
CA ILE A 432 -7.09 -10.51 9.91
C ILE A 432 -6.00 -11.31 9.20
N ASN A 433 -4.78 -10.77 9.15
CA ASN A 433 -3.59 -11.57 8.87
C ASN A 433 -3.16 -12.25 10.18
N ILE A 434 -3.46 -13.54 10.31
CA ILE A 434 -3.20 -14.32 11.52
C ILE A 434 -1.69 -14.46 11.71
N THR A 435 -0.93 -14.72 10.65
CA THR A 435 0.52 -14.92 10.75
C THR A 435 1.24 -13.66 11.22
N LYS A 436 0.83 -12.49 10.74
CA LYS A 436 1.43 -11.19 11.12
C LYS A 436 0.75 -10.49 12.31
N ASN A 437 -0.34 -11.05 12.83
CA ASN A 437 -1.18 -10.43 13.86
C ASN A 437 -1.62 -8.99 13.50
N ARG A 438 -2.17 -8.82 12.29
CA ARG A 438 -2.67 -7.52 11.81
C ARG A 438 -4.14 -7.59 11.48
N GLU A 439 -4.89 -6.60 11.94
CA GLU A 439 -6.29 -6.43 11.58
C GLU A 439 -6.42 -5.29 10.56
N TYR A 440 -7.24 -5.51 9.56
CA TYR A 440 -7.56 -4.52 8.54
C TYR A 440 -8.84 -3.77 8.90
N SER A 441 -8.91 -2.51 8.49
CA SER A 441 -10.08 -1.67 8.80
C SER A 441 -11.36 -2.23 8.15
N PRO A 442 -12.45 -2.43 8.90
CA PRO A 442 -13.67 -2.98 8.35
C PRO A 442 -14.49 -1.92 7.61
N ARG A 443 -15.20 -2.33 6.56
CA ARG A 443 -16.31 -1.61 5.94
C ARG A 443 -17.55 -2.47 6.14
N THR A 444 -18.33 -2.13 7.17
CA THR A 444 -19.39 -3.01 7.67
C THR A 444 -20.76 -2.71 7.06
N PHE A 445 -21.56 -3.76 6.84
CA PHE A 445 -22.98 -3.64 6.52
C PHE A 445 -23.80 -2.93 7.61
N ALA A 446 -23.31 -2.89 8.86
CA ALA A 446 -23.91 -2.09 9.93
C ALA A 446 -23.99 -0.59 9.60
N GLY A 447 -23.18 -0.11 8.65
CA GLY A 447 -23.20 1.27 8.14
C GLY A 447 -24.09 1.49 6.92
N PHE A 448 -24.81 0.46 6.44
CA PHE A 448 -25.66 0.59 5.26
C PHE A 448 -26.80 1.58 5.52
N GLY A 449 -26.86 2.61 4.68
CA GLY A 449 -27.95 3.57 4.61
C GLY A 449 -28.76 3.40 3.33
N GLY A 450 -30.09 3.38 3.46
CA GLY A 450 -31.00 3.36 2.31
C GLY A 450 -31.09 4.72 1.60
N PHE A 451 -32.06 4.82 0.68
CA PHE A 451 -32.30 6.03 -0.10
C PHE A 451 -32.59 7.23 0.80
N THR A 452 -31.79 8.29 0.66
CA THR A 452 -32.02 9.54 1.38
C THR A 452 -33.16 10.32 0.71
N GLY A 453 -34.33 10.37 1.34
CA GLY A 453 -35.50 11.14 0.87
C GLY A 453 -35.31 12.68 0.83
N GLN A 454 -34.07 13.17 0.87
CA GLN A 454 -33.73 14.59 0.88
C GLN A 454 -34.30 15.35 -0.31
N GLY A 455 -34.31 14.73 -1.51
CA GLY A 455 -34.91 15.36 -2.70
C GLY A 455 -36.41 15.61 -2.54
N LEU A 456 -37.16 14.61 -2.07
CA LEU A 456 -38.59 14.75 -1.80
C LEU A 456 -38.86 15.75 -0.68
N TRP A 457 -38.01 15.76 0.36
CA TRP A 457 -38.09 16.74 1.44
C TRP A 457 -37.94 18.17 0.93
N TRP A 458 -36.97 18.45 0.05
CA TRP A 458 -36.79 19.76 -0.56
C TRP A 458 -37.98 20.19 -1.41
N VAL A 459 -38.54 19.28 -2.21
CA VAL A 459 -39.76 19.55 -2.99
C VAL A 459 -40.92 19.91 -2.07
N LEU A 460 -41.12 19.18 -0.97
CA LEU A 460 -42.14 19.49 0.03
C LEU A 460 -41.87 20.83 0.72
N ALA A 461 -40.62 21.12 1.10
CA ALA A 461 -40.24 22.39 1.71
C ALA A 461 -40.56 23.59 0.80
N ILE A 462 -40.22 23.49 -0.49
CA ILE A 462 -40.52 24.52 -1.51
C ILE A 462 -42.04 24.64 -1.69
N PHE A 463 -42.77 23.53 -1.74
CA PHE A 463 -44.22 23.53 -1.86
C PHE A 463 -44.90 24.26 -0.67
N PHE A 464 -44.54 23.92 0.56
CA PHE A 464 -45.11 24.57 1.76
C PHE A 464 -44.69 26.05 1.89
N ALA A 465 -43.46 26.39 1.47
CA ALA A 465 -43.04 27.80 1.38
C ALA A 465 -43.86 28.55 0.32
N ALA A 466 -43.98 28.03 -0.90
CA ALA A 466 -44.78 28.64 -1.97
C ALA A 466 -46.26 28.77 -1.60
N TRP A 467 -46.82 27.81 -0.87
CA TRP A 467 -48.18 27.88 -0.33
C TRP A 467 -48.32 29.03 0.67
N THR A 468 -47.32 29.25 1.53
CA THR A 468 -47.31 30.36 2.50
C THR A 468 -47.33 31.74 1.81
N TYR A 469 -46.70 31.85 0.63
CA TYR A 469 -46.59 33.11 -0.12
C TYR A 469 -47.65 33.31 -1.20
N SER A 470 -48.37 32.26 -1.60
CA SER A 470 -49.45 32.36 -2.59
C SER A 470 -50.80 32.56 -1.89
N ASP A 471 -51.71 33.33 -2.47
CA ASP A 471 -53.09 33.51 -1.98
C ASP A 471 -53.98 32.26 -2.19
N PHE A 472 -53.40 31.06 -2.07
CA PHE A 472 -54.04 29.74 -2.12
C PHE A 472 -54.87 29.47 -0.84
N ARG A 473 -55.76 30.40 -0.48
CA ARG A 473 -56.65 30.30 0.70
C ARG A 473 -57.88 29.43 0.45
N ALA A 474 -58.27 29.24 -0.80
CA ALA A 474 -59.55 28.65 -1.20
C ALA A 474 -59.78 27.16 -0.83
N PRO A 475 -58.79 26.24 -0.91
CA PRO A 475 -59.09 24.81 -0.76
C PRO A 475 -59.14 24.28 0.70
N LEU A 476 -58.71 25.07 1.70
CA LEU A 476 -58.69 24.64 3.11
C LEU A 476 -59.88 25.13 3.94
N PHE A 477 -60.59 26.19 3.53
CA PHE A 477 -61.79 26.66 4.24
C PHE A 477 -62.81 25.54 4.51
N PRO A 478 -63.11 24.63 3.56
CA PRO A 478 -64.05 23.54 3.82
C PRO A 478 -63.57 22.55 4.88
N LEU A 479 -62.26 22.28 4.96
CA LEU A 479 -61.66 21.39 5.96
C LEU A 479 -61.56 22.05 7.33
N LEU A 480 -61.28 23.36 7.38
CA LEU A 480 -61.22 24.13 8.62
C LEU A 480 -62.62 24.37 9.19
N ASP A 481 -63.63 24.60 8.34
CA ASP A 481 -65.04 24.73 8.73
C ASP A 481 -65.59 23.44 9.35
N LEU A 482 -65.14 22.25 8.90
CA LEU A 482 -65.47 20.95 9.50
C LEU A 482 -64.89 20.74 10.91
N THR A 483 -63.85 21.49 11.27
CA THR A 483 -63.16 21.39 12.58
C THR A 483 -63.42 22.60 13.47
N TYR A 484 -64.29 23.51 13.04
CA TYR A 484 -64.59 24.74 13.75
C TYR A 484 -65.30 24.44 15.08
N ASN A 485 -64.57 24.66 16.18
CA ASN A 485 -65.11 24.60 17.54
C ASN A 485 -64.90 25.95 18.24
N SER A 486 -65.75 26.27 19.22
CA SER A 486 -65.76 27.54 19.98
C SER A 486 -64.41 27.88 20.60
N VAL A 487 -63.60 26.88 20.95
CA VAL A 487 -62.24 27.04 21.51
C VAL A 487 -61.23 27.54 20.46
N THR A 488 -61.38 27.12 19.20
CA THR A 488 -60.44 27.45 18.11
C THR A 488 -60.78 28.74 17.38
N ALA A 489 -62.00 29.27 17.55
CA ALA A 489 -62.52 30.44 16.85
C ALA A 489 -61.65 31.71 17.01
N HIS A 490 -61.09 31.94 18.19
CA HIS A 490 -60.21 33.09 18.44
C HIS A 490 -58.85 33.01 17.74
N LEU A 491 -58.35 31.81 17.47
CA LEU A 491 -57.09 31.61 16.73
C LEU A 491 -57.30 31.81 15.22
N TYR A 492 -58.47 31.46 14.70
CA TYR A 492 -58.83 31.65 13.30
C TYR A 492 -58.98 33.12 12.88
N GLN A 493 -59.38 34.00 13.80
CA GLN A 493 -59.49 35.44 13.52
C GLN A 493 -58.12 36.13 13.38
N GLN A 494 -57.03 35.49 13.82
CA GLN A 494 -55.69 36.03 13.75
C GLN A 494 -55.07 35.79 12.35
N ARG A 495 -54.94 36.86 11.56
CA ARG A 495 -54.41 36.80 10.17
C ARG A 495 -53.03 36.16 10.05
N TRP A 496 -52.19 36.26 11.08
CA TRP A 496 -50.85 35.67 11.09
C TRP A 496 -50.90 34.14 11.25
N PHE A 497 -51.85 33.62 12.03
CA PHE A 497 -52.00 32.18 12.28
C PHE A 497 -52.40 31.45 11.00
N VAL A 498 -53.37 31.99 10.27
CA VAL A 498 -53.82 31.43 8.97
C VAL A 498 -52.70 31.47 7.92
N LYS A 499 -51.87 32.53 7.90
CA LYS A 499 -50.71 32.63 7.00
C LYS A 499 -49.61 31.63 7.34
N CYS A 500 -49.35 31.39 8.61
CA CYS A 500 -48.31 30.46 9.06
C CYS A 500 -48.78 29.01 9.15
N LEU A 501 -50.07 28.72 8.93
CA LEU A 501 -50.65 27.38 9.03
C LEU A 501 -49.93 26.34 8.14
N PRO A 502 -49.57 26.61 6.87
CA PRO A 502 -48.82 25.65 6.06
C PRO A 502 -47.44 25.32 6.66
N LEU A 503 -46.74 26.31 7.22
CA LEU A 503 -45.45 26.10 7.90
C LEU A 503 -45.61 25.33 9.21
N LEU A 504 -46.69 25.56 9.96
CA LEU A 504 -47.01 24.77 11.16
C LEU A 504 -47.30 23.31 10.81
N ILE A 505 -48.09 23.06 9.75
CA ILE A 505 -48.35 21.71 9.23
C ILE A 505 -47.04 21.06 8.79
N PHE A 506 -46.19 21.78 8.05
CA PHE A 506 -44.87 21.28 7.66
C PHE A 506 -43.98 21.01 8.88
N GLY A 507 -44.03 21.84 9.91
CA GLY A 507 -43.30 21.65 11.17
C GLY A 507 -43.73 20.37 11.91
N VAL A 508 -45.04 20.14 12.04
CA VAL A 508 -45.59 18.91 12.64
C VAL A 508 -45.24 17.69 11.79
N PHE A 509 -45.30 17.81 10.46
CA PHE A 509 -44.88 16.76 9.54
C PHE A 509 -43.38 16.43 9.68
N ASN A 510 -42.51 17.43 9.84
CA ASN A 510 -41.08 17.22 10.11
C ASN A 510 -40.83 16.53 11.46
N LEU A 511 -41.57 16.92 12.51
CA LEU A 511 -41.49 16.27 13.81
C LEU A 511 -41.90 14.79 13.70
N TYR A 512 -42.99 14.50 12.98
CA TYR A 512 -43.44 13.15 12.68
C TYR A 512 -42.37 12.35 11.93
N LEU A 513 -41.80 12.91 10.86
CA LEU A 513 -40.74 12.27 10.08
C LEU A 513 -39.47 12.03 10.91
N MET A 514 -39.08 12.98 11.76
CA MET A 514 -37.92 12.86 12.65
C MET A 514 -38.12 11.72 13.65
N LEU A 515 -39.31 11.63 14.27
CA LEU A 515 -39.64 10.55 15.19
C LEU A 515 -39.62 9.18 14.48
N HIS A 516 -40.25 9.07 13.31
CA HIS A 516 -40.24 7.84 12.52
C HIS A 516 -38.84 7.48 12.02
N SER A 517 -38.04 8.45 11.60
CA SER A 517 -36.63 8.27 11.21
C SER A 517 -35.80 7.71 12.35
N TYR A 518 -35.96 8.25 13.56
CA TYR A 518 -35.28 7.74 14.74
C TYR A 518 -35.69 6.29 15.08
N ILE A 519 -37.00 6.00 15.06
CA ILE A 519 -37.52 4.65 15.32
C ILE A 519 -37.03 3.66 14.26
N TYR A 520 -37.08 4.03 12.98
CA TYR A 520 -36.67 3.16 11.88
C TYR A 520 -35.15 2.97 11.83
N SER A 521 -34.38 4.02 12.08
CA SER A 521 -32.91 3.93 12.22
C SER A 521 -32.54 2.94 13.33
N ARG A 522 -33.14 3.06 14.51
CA ARG A 522 -32.90 2.11 15.62
C ARG A 522 -33.29 0.68 15.27
N ARG A 523 -34.44 0.47 14.63
CA ARG A 523 -34.90 -0.85 14.18
C ARG A 523 -33.99 -1.44 13.09
N ASN A 524 -33.58 -0.65 12.12
CA ASN A 524 -32.68 -1.08 11.05
C ASN A 524 -31.31 -1.46 11.62
N HIS A 525 -30.79 -0.67 12.56
CA HIS A 525 -29.52 -0.97 13.24
C HIS A 525 -29.59 -2.26 14.04
N GLN A 526 -30.67 -2.48 14.81
CA GLN A 526 -30.89 -3.74 15.52
C GLN A 526 -30.97 -4.95 14.56
N ARG A 527 -31.67 -4.82 13.43
CA ARG A 527 -31.74 -5.87 12.41
C ARG A 527 -30.38 -6.15 11.77
N GLN A 528 -29.62 -5.10 11.45
CA GLN A 528 -28.25 -5.25 10.91
C GLN A 528 -27.36 -6.00 11.90
N GLN A 529 -27.43 -5.64 13.19
CA GLN A 529 -26.67 -6.35 14.23
C GLN A 529 -27.09 -7.81 14.40
N GLN A 530 -28.40 -8.10 14.30
CA GLN A 530 -28.91 -9.48 14.35
C GLN A 530 -28.37 -10.32 13.19
N VAL A 531 -28.43 -9.77 11.97
CA VAL A 531 -27.91 -10.43 10.76
C VAL A 531 -26.40 -10.70 10.88
N LEU A 532 -25.64 -9.80 11.51
CA LEU A 532 -24.19 -9.93 11.70
C LEU A 532 -23.80 -10.70 12.99
N ALA A 533 -24.75 -11.11 13.83
CA ALA A 533 -24.44 -11.65 15.17
C ALA A 533 -23.60 -12.94 15.11
N ALA A 534 -24.04 -13.93 14.33
CA ALA A 534 -23.32 -15.20 14.18
C ALA A 534 -21.90 -15.01 13.63
N MET A 535 -21.73 -14.04 12.72
CA MET A 535 -20.43 -13.65 12.18
C MET A 535 -19.54 -13.00 13.25
N HIS A 536 -20.08 -12.07 14.04
CA HIS A 536 -19.34 -11.43 15.13
C HIS A 536 -18.88 -12.44 16.18
N ASP A 537 -19.70 -13.44 16.51
CA ASP A 537 -19.32 -14.51 17.44
C ASP A 537 -18.14 -15.33 16.91
N LYS A 538 -18.14 -15.66 15.62
CA LYS A 538 -17.01 -16.36 14.97
C LYS A 538 -15.74 -15.50 14.93
N VAL A 539 -15.86 -14.22 14.56
CA VAL A 539 -14.73 -13.28 14.57
C VAL A 539 -14.16 -13.13 15.98
N ALA A 540 -15.02 -13.07 17.00
CA ALA A 540 -14.59 -12.99 18.40
C ALA A 540 -13.83 -14.27 18.82
N ALA A 541 -14.32 -15.46 18.44
CA ALA A 541 -13.64 -16.72 18.71
C ALA A 541 -12.24 -16.79 18.06
N VAL A 542 -12.08 -16.29 16.83
CA VAL A 542 -10.77 -16.19 16.18
C VAL A 542 -9.85 -15.26 16.98
N ARG A 543 -10.34 -14.08 17.37
CA ARG A 543 -9.55 -13.11 18.15
C ARG A 543 -9.11 -13.66 19.50
N THR A 544 -9.98 -14.37 20.21
CA THR A 544 -9.63 -14.99 21.51
C THR A 544 -8.62 -16.11 21.35
N ASN A 545 -8.73 -16.92 20.29
CA ASN A 545 -7.86 -18.07 20.06
C ASN A 545 -6.63 -17.76 19.20
N LEU A 546 -6.41 -16.50 18.82
CA LEU A 546 -5.41 -16.10 17.83
C LEU A 546 -4.01 -16.62 18.15
N LYS A 547 -3.58 -16.52 19.41
CA LYS A 547 -2.26 -17.03 19.86
C LYS A 547 -2.13 -18.54 19.73
N ALA A 548 -3.21 -19.28 20.04
CA ALA A 548 -3.21 -20.74 19.94
C ALA A 548 -3.20 -21.19 18.47
N ILE A 549 -3.94 -20.49 17.61
CA ILE A 549 -3.95 -20.72 16.16
C ILE A 549 -2.56 -20.45 15.57
N GLN A 550 -1.94 -19.32 15.93
CA GLN A 550 -0.57 -18.99 15.52
C GLN A 550 0.44 -20.06 15.97
N ALA A 551 0.33 -20.56 17.21
CA ALA A 551 1.24 -21.60 17.69
C ALA A 551 1.12 -22.89 16.88
N LYS A 552 -0.10 -23.29 16.47
CA LYS A 552 -0.31 -24.43 15.57
C LYS A 552 0.28 -24.18 14.18
N ILE A 553 0.00 -23.02 13.59
CA ILE A 553 0.53 -22.64 12.27
C ILE A 553 2.07 -22.61 12.26
N ASN A 554 2.69 -22.07 13.30
CA ASN A 554 4.14 -22.00 13.43
C ASN A 554 4.78 -23.38 13.63
N ALA A 555 4.04 -24.39 14.11
CA ALA A 555 4.53 -25.76 14.17
C ALA A 555 4.56 -26.44 12.78
N TRP A 556 3.73 -25.96 11.84
CA TRP A 556 3.61 -26.49 10.49
C TRP A 556 4.57 -25.85 9.47
N GLY A 557 5.03 -24.62 9.73
CA GLY A 557 5.93 -23.84 8.86
C GLY A 557 7.40 -23.97 9.24
#